data_AF-A0A1W9U144-F1
#
_entry.id   AF-A0A1W9U144-F1
#
_cell.length_a   1.000
_cell.length_b   1.000
_cell.length_c   1.000
_cell.angle_alpha   90.00
_cell.angle_beta   90.00
_cell.angle_gamma   90.00
#
_symmetry.space_group_name_H-M   'P 1'
#
loop_
_entity.id
_entity.type
_entity.pdbx_description
1 polymer ?
#
loop_
_entity_poly.entity_id
_entity_poly.type
_entity_poly.pdbx_seq_one_letter_code
_entity_poly.pdbx_strand_id
1 'polypeptide(L)'
;MISCMVKLHPDLYSIKSSPGLIPYVLSDQNKVYAVFLRAIGTAHTNLQIETGDGLFQVQEINTITGAKTDPVMITAWDSILSIEVAIPQEELALKIIK
;
A
#
# COMPACT_ATOMS: atom_id res chain seq x y z
N MET A 1 -7.96 -0.30 -29.44
CA MET A 1 -7.64 -1.04 -28.20
C MET A 1 -8.49 -0.45 -27.09
N ILE A 2 -9.48 -1.20 -26.58
CA ILE A 2 -10.23 -0.78 -25.40
C ILE A 2 -9.34 -1.09 -24.20
N SER A 3 -8.84 -0.05 -23.53
CA SER A 3 -8.17 -0.19 -22.24
C SER A 3 -9.23 -0.66 -21.24
N CYS A 4 -9.19 -1.94 -20.85
CA CYS A 4 -10.06 -2.45 -19.81
C CYS A 4 -9.69 -1.71 -18.52
N MET A 5 -10.57 -0.82 -18.05
CA MET A 5 -10.35 -0.08 -16.81
C MET A 5 -10.14 -1.08 -15.66
N VAL A 6 -8.95 -1.08 -15.07
CA VAL A 6 -8.69 -1.78 -13.81
C VAL A 6 -9.64 -1.18 -12.77
N LYS A 7 -10.62 -1.98 -12.32
CA LYS A 7 -11.56 -1.58 -11.28
C LYS A 7 -11.06 -2.13 -9.95
N LEU A 8 -10.61 -1.23 -9.08
CA LEU A 8 -10.26 -1.59 -7.71
C LEU A 8 -11.53 -1.71 -6.86
N HIS A 9 -11.51 -2.63 -5.91
CA HIS A 9 -12.59 -2.91 -4.98
C HIS A 9 -12.09 -2.79 -3.53
N PRO A 10 -12.95 -2.40 -2.57
CA PRO A 10 -12.57 -2.39 -1.16
C PRO A 10 -12.02 -3.74 -0.71
N ASP A 11 -10.84 -3.69 -0.09
CA ASP A 11 -10.13 -4.86 0.43
C ASP A 11 -10.00 -4.70 1.94
N LEU A 12 -10.79 -5.47 2.67
CA LEU A 12 -10.87 -5.38 4.12
C LEU A 12 -9.98 -6.42 4.83
N TYR A 13 -9.33 -7.31 4.08
CA TYR A 13 -8.70 -8.52 4.64
C TYR A 13 -7.21 -8.64 4.34
N SER A 14 -6.69 -7.91 3.35
CA SER A 14 -5.27 -7.96 2.99
C SER A 14 -4.36 -7.35 4.05
N ILE A 15 -4.79 -6.37 4.85
CA ILE A 15 -3.91 -5.85 5.91
C ILE A 15 -3.82 -6.84 7.07
N LYS A 16 -2.62 -7.34 7.34
CA LYS A 16 -2.34 -8.23 8.48
C LYS A 16 -1.83 -7.49 9.69
N SER A 17 -1.08 -6.41 9.49
CA SER A 17 -0.57 -5.58 10.57
C SER A 17 -0.40 -4.14 10.11
N SER A 18 -0.86 -3.19 10.92
CA SER A 18 -0.67 -1.75 10.71
C SER A 18 -0.65 -0.97 12.03
N PRO A 19 0.31 -1.26 12.94
CA PRO A 19 0.30 -0.68 14.29
C PRO A 19 0.31 0.85 14.23
N GLY A 20 -0.64 1.47 14.94
CA GLY A 20 -0.77 2.92 14.98
C GLY A 20 -1.33 3.56 13.71
N LEU A 21 -1.90 2.78 12.77
CA LEU A 21 -2.52 3.32 11.55
C LEU A 21 -3.99 2.87 11.41
N ILE A 22 -4.74 3.66 10.64
CA ILE A 22 -6.03 3.26 10.04
C ILE A 22 -5.78 3.07 8.55
N PRO A 23 -5.80 1.82 8.05
CA PRO A 23 -5.65 1.54 6.62
C PRO A 23 -7.00 1.50 5.89
N TYR A 24 -7.03 2.05 4.69
CA TYR A 24 -8.11 1.91 3.72
C TYR A 24 -7.52 1.37 2.44
N VAL A 25 -7.94 0.17 2.03
CA VAL A 25 -7.34 -0.53 0.89
C VAL A 25 -8.36 -0.76 -0.20
N LEU A 26 -7.95 -0.50 -1.43
CA LEU A 26 -8.61 -0.99 -2.63
C LEU A 26 -7.65 -1.94 -3.36
N SER A 27 -8.16 -3.06 -3.86
CA SER A 27 -7.37 -4.03 -4.63
C SER A 27 -8.12 -4.61 -5.82
N ASP A 28 -7.41 -5.31 -6.71
CA ASP A 28 -8.01 -6.12 -7.77
C ASP A 28 -7.42 -7.55 -7.83
N GLN A 29 -7.92 -8.33 -8.77
CA GLN A 29 -7.45 -9.70 -9.02
C GLN A 29 -6.02 -9.76 -9.56
N ASN A 30 -5.50 -8.65 -10.10
CA ASN A 30 -4.14 -8.55 -10.65
C ASN A 30 -3.12 -8.09 -9.61
N LYS A 31 -3.49 -8.05 -8.33
CA LYS A 31 -2.60 -7.65 -7.23
C LYS A 31 -2.13 -6.20 -7.37
N VAL A 32 -2.98 -5.34 -7.91
CA VAL A 32 -2.85 -3.89 -7.80
C VAL A 32 -3.51 -3.46 -6.49
N TYR A 33 -2.81 -2.68 -5.68
CA TYR A 33 -3.33 -2.12 -4.44
C TYR A 33 -3.18 -0.60 -4.43
N ALA A 34 -4.24 0.08 -3.99
CA ALA A 34 -4.21 1.47 -3.56
C ALA A 34 -4.51 1.49 -2.07
N VAL A 35 -3.52 1.88 -1.26
CA VAL A 35 -3.63 1.93 0.19
C VAL A 35 -3.60 3.38 0.63
N PHE A 36 -4.56 3.83 1.42
CA PHE A 36 -4.50 5.09 2.15
C PHE A 36 -4.32 4.79 3.63
N LEU A 37 -3.38 5.47 4.27
CA LEU A 37 -2.99 5.28 5.66
C LEU A 37 -3.20 6.59 6.41
N ARG A 38 -3.95 6.53 7.52
CA ARG A 38 -4.04 7.63 8.50
C ARG A 38 -3.32 7.21 9.78
N ALA A 39 -2.36 7.99 10.24
CA ALA A 39 -1.69 7.74 11.50
C ALA A 39 -2.60 8.04 12.71
N ILE A 40 -2.48 7.22 13.75
CA ILE A 40 -3.00 7.45 15.10
C ILE A 40 -1.80 7.39 16.06
N GLY A 41 -1.12 8.53 16.24
CA GLY A 41 -0.08 8.65 17.26
C GLY A 41 1.24 7.96 16.94
N THR A 42 1.52 7.63 15.67
CA THR A 42 2.85 7.19 15.22
C THR A 42 3.29 7.93 13.96
N ALA A 43 4.58 8.24 13.86
CA ALA A 43 5.19 8.77 12.63
C ALA A 43 5.82 7.67 11.77
N HIS A 44 6.00 6.45 12.31
CA HIS A 44 6.67 5.34 11.64
C HIS A 44 6.00 4.02 12.01
N THR A 45 5.88 3.11 11.05
CA THR A 45 5.40 1.75 11.33
C THR A 45 5.84 0.77 10.25
N ASN A 46 5.66 -0.52 10.54
CA ASN A 46 5.79 -1.59 9.56
C ASN A 46 4.39 -2.04 9.13
N LEU A 47 4.04 -1.78 7.88
CA LEU A 47 2.79 -2.22 7.25
C LEU A 47 2.98 -3.62 6.67
N GLN A 48 2.11 -4.55 7.02
CA GLN A 48 2.10 -5.91 6.46
C GLN A 48 0.82 -6.16 5.69
N ILE A 49 0.98 -6.54 4.42
CA ILE A 49 -0.11 -6.79 3.47
C ILE A 49 0.02 -8.21 2.94
N GLU A 50 -1.05 -9.00 2.99
CA GLU A 50 -1.14 -10.27 2.28
C GLU A 50 -1.42 -10.02 0.80
N THR A 51 -0.37 -10.23 0.00
CA THR A 51 -0.36 -10.00 -1.45
C THR A 51 -0.22 -11.30 -2.25
N GLY A 52 0.26 -12.37 -1.61
CA GLY A 52 0.86 -13.52 -2.28
C GLY A 52 2.34 -13.28 -2.59
N ASP A 53 3.07 -14.34 -2.94
CA ASP A 53 4.51 -14.27 -3.20
C ASP A 53 4.85 -13.54 -4.50
N GLY A 54 6.02 -12.90 -4.52
CA GLY A 54 6.59 -12.30 -5.71
C GLY A 54 7.26 -10.96 -5.45
N LEU A 55 7.70 -10.32 -6.52
CA LEU A 55 8.27 -8.98 -6.49
C LEU A 55 7.17 -7.95 -6.74
N PHE A 56 7.14 -6.89 -5.95
CA PHE A 56 6.15 -5.83 -6.06
C PHE A 56 6.85 -4.47 -6.16
N GLN A 57 6.34 -3.62 -7.03
CA GLN A 57 6.72 -2.23 -7.10
C GLN A 57 5.83 -1.42 -6.15
N VAL A 58 6.46 -0.76 -5.18
CA VAL A 58 5.81 0.10 -4.18
C VAL A 58 6.19 1.55 -4.44
N GLN A 59 5.20 2.43 -4.49
CA GLN A 59 5.38 3.87 -4.63
C GLN A 59 4.59 4.60 -3.55
N GLU A 60 5.27 5.49 -2.83
CA GLU A 60 4.66 6.36 -1.85
C GLU A 60 4.15 7.64 -2.51
N ILE A 61 3.01 8.12 -2.02
CA ILE A 61 2.32 9.31 -2.48
C ILE A 61 1.95 10.14 -1.26
N ASN A 62 2.54 11.32 -1.14
CA ASN A 62 2.15 12.29 -0.14
C ASN A 62 0.75 12.84 -0.50
N THR A 63 -0.23 12.61 0.36
CA THR A 63 -1.65 12.93 0.06
C THR A 63 -1.95 14.43 0.13
N ILE A 64 -1.11 15.20 0.81
CA ILE A 64 -1.25 16.65 0.97
C ILE A 64 -0.68 17.39 -0.25
N THR A 65 0.50 16.99 -0.71
CA THR A 65 1.24 17.68 -1.78
C THR A 65 1.10 17.01 -3.14
N GLY A 66 0.67 15.74 -3.18
CA GLY A 66 0.64 14.91 -4.38
C GLY A 66 2.03 14.44 -4.84
N ALA A 67 3.10 14.77 -4.12
CA ALA A 67 4.45 14.33 -4.43
C ALA A 67 4.56 12.81 -4.35
N LYS A 68 5.32 12.22 -5.29
CA LYS A 68 5.51 10.77 -5.40
C LYS A 68 6.98 10.45 -5.25
N THR A 69 7.28 9.36 -4.54
CA THR A 69 8.64 8.82 -4.53
C THR A 69 8.93 8.09 -5.82
N ASP A 70 10.21 7.83 -6.09
CA ASP A 70 10.58 6.81 -7.04
C ASP A 70 10.05 5.44 -6.57
N PRO A 71 9.59 4.58 -7.48
CA PRO A 71 9.14 3.26 -7.09
C PRO A 71 10.29 2.38 -6.61
N VAL A 72 10.03 1.60 -5.56
CA VAL A 72 10.97 0.64 -4.97
C VAL A 72 10.45 -0.77 -5.17
N MET A 73 11.33 -1.70 -5.51
CA MET A 73 10.98 -3.12 -5.63
C MET A 73 11.13 -3.80 -4.27
N ILE A 74 10.07 -4.44 -3.79
CA ILE A 74 10.03 -5.17 -2.52
C ILE A 74 9.52 -6.59 -2.78
N THR A 75 10.23 -7.58 -2.26
CA THR A 75 9.83 -8.99 -2.36
C THR A 75 8.89 -9.35 -1.23
N ALA A 76 7.73 -9.91 -1.56
CA ALA A 76 6.83 -10.55 -0.62
C ALA A 76 7.30 -12.00 -0.33
N TRP A 77 7.32 -12.36 0.95
CA TRP A 77 7.71 -13.67 1.45
C TRP A 77 6.59 -14.23 2.31
N ASP A 78 6.35 -15.54 2.23
CA ASP A 78 5.23 -16.22 2.90
C ASP A 78 3.89 -15.51 2.64
N SER A 79 3.70 -15.05 1.40
CA SER A 79 2.56 -14.25 0.93
C SER A 79 2.39 -12.88 1.58
N ILE A 80 3.35 -12.42 2.40
CA ILE A 80 3.34 -11.12 3.09
C ILE A 80 4.35 -10.15 2.46
N LEU A 81 3.85 -8.99 2.04
CA LEU A 81 4.64 -7.82 1.72
C LEU A 81 4.79 -6.95 2.97
N SER A 82 6.03 -6.73 3.42
CA SER A 82 6.34 -5.85 4.56
C SER A 82 6.94 -4.54 4.06
N ILE A 83 6.37 -3.42 4.47
CA ILE A 83 6.75 -2.07 4.02
C ILE A 83 6.98 -1.21 5.26
N GLU A 84 8.20 -0.71 5.43
CA GLU A 84 8.46 0.34 6.41
C GLU A 84 7.96 1.66 5.84
N VAL A 85 7.06 2.33 6.58
CA VAL A 85 6.45 3.60 6.15
C VAL A 85 6.72 4.70 7.16
N ALA A 86 7.04 5.88 6.64
CA ALA A 86 7.11 7.12 7.40
C ALA A 86 5.91 8.01 7.05
N ILE A 87 5.16 8.44 8.06
CA ILE A 87 3.93 9.23 7.91
C ILE A 87 4.03 10.51 8.76
N PRO A 88 4.99 11.40 8.48
CA PRO A 88 5.23 12.61 9.30
C PRO A 88 4.09 13.63 9.24
N GLN A 89 3.20 13.51 8.25
CA GLN A 89 2.07 14.40 8.03
C GLN A 89 0.72 13.74 8.34
N GLU A 90 0.74 12.69 9.16
CA GLU A 90 -0.42 11.89 9.57
C GLU A 90 -1.15 11.14 8.45
N GLU A 91 -0.86 11.41 7.18
CA GLU A 91 -1.43 10.71 6.03
C GLU A 91 -0.38 10.30 5.00
N LEU A 92 -0.60 9.12 4.39
CA LEU A 92 0.21 8.60 3.30
C LEU A 92 -0.66 7.72 2.40
N ALA A 93 -0.44 7.77 1.09
CA ALA A 93 -0.99 6.80 0.16
C ALA A 93 0.12 5.95 -0.45
N LEU A 94 -0.16 4.67 -0.68
CA LEU A 94 0.72 3.73 -1.37
C LEU A 94 0.04 3.23 -2.63
N LYS A 95 0.81 3.15 -3.71
CA LYS A 95 0.48 2.37 -4.90
C LYS A 95 1.38 1.14 -4.92
N ILE A 96 0.79 -0.04 -5.00
CA ILE A 96 1.51 -1.30 -5.04
C ILE A 96 1.04 -2.07 -6.28
N ILE A 97 1.98 -2.53 -7.10
CA ILE A 97 1.71 -3.33 -8.29
C ILE A 97 2.68 -4.50 -8.34
N LYS A 98 2.20 -5.65 -8.80
CA LYS A 98 3.06 -6.81 -9.07
C LYS A 98 3.81 -6.64 -10.41
#